data_AF-A0AAX2M9K4-F1
#
_entry.id   AF-A0AAX2M9K4-F1
#
_cell.length_a   1.000
_cell.length_b   1.000
_cell.length_c   1.000
_cell.angle_alpha   90.00
_cell.angle_beta   90.00
_cell.angle_gamma   90.00
#
_symmetry.space_group_name_H-M   'P 1'
#
loop_
_entity.id
_entity.type
_entity.pdbx_description
1 polymer ?
#
loop_
_entity_poly.entity_id
_entity_poly.type
_entity_poly.pdbx_seq_one_letter_code
_entity_poly.pdbx_strand_id
1 'polypeptide(L)'
;MPWRPEDADRAARLPLLLQQALRREHSLIPPLLAAWLSLKPAANRALAGLLQKAIASQLRRMALAANLQIAIGGRPRAALPGFVPAYPQRRR
;
A
#
# COMPACT_ATOMS: atom_id res chain seq x y z
N MET A 1 0.90 33.67 -2.01
CA MET A 1 0.11 32.88 -2.99
C MET A 1 -1.30 32.78 -2.46
N PRO A 2 -2.33 33.32 -3.15
CA PRO A 2 -3.71 33.17 -2.72
C PRO A 2 -4.13 31.72 -2.99
N TRP A 3 -4.67 31.08 -1.97
CA TRP A 3 -5.09 29.69 -2.02
C TRP A 3 -6.40 29.59 -2.80
N ARG A 4 -6.51 28.65 -3.74
CA ARG A 4 -7.67 28.57 -4.63
C ARG A 4 -8.73 27.67 -4.02
N PRO A 5 -10.04 27.94 -4.16
CA PRO A 5 -11.10 27.14 -3.54
C PRO A 5 -10.98 25.64 -3.84
N GLU A 6 -10.53 25.26 -5.05
CA GLU A 6 -10.28 23.87 -5.44
C GLU A 6 -9.20 23.14 -4.61
N ASP A 7 -8.29 23.88 -3.98
CA ASP A 7 -7.26 23.32 -3.11
C ASP A 7 -7.88 22.81 -1.80
N ALA A 8 -9.04 23.33 -1.38
CA ALA A 8 -9.78 22.87 -0.18
C ALA A 8 -10.34 21.50 -0.38
N ASP A 9 -11.02 21.32 -1.51
CA ASP A 9 -11.65 20.07 -1.84
C ASP A 9 -10.62 18.95 -1.99
N ARG A 10 -9.42 19.29 -2.50
CA ARG A 10 -8.29 18.35 -2.56
C ARG A 10 -7.75 18.01 -1.18
N ALA A 11 -7.51 19.01 -0.34
CA ALA A 11 -7.04 18.81 1.03
C ALA A 11 -8.02 17.98 1.87
N ALA A 12 -9.33 18.22 1.72
CA ALA A 12 -10.38 17.48 2.41
C ALA A 12 -10.41 15.99 2.07
N ARG A 13 -10.02 15.62 0.83
CA ARG A 13 -9.96 14.21 0.39
C ARG A 13 -8.68 13.49 0.78
N LEU A 14 -7.64 14.21 1.22
CA LEU A 14 -6.33 13.63 1.52
C LEU A 14 -6.38 12.46 2.53
N PRO A 15 -7.11 12.54 3.67
CA PRO A 15 -7.18 11.42 4.61
C PRO A 15 -7.75 10.13 3.98
N LEU A 16 -8.76 10.28 3.13
CA LEU A 16 -9.38 9.16 2.41
C LEU A 16 -8.38 8.53 1.43
N LEU A 17 -7.68 9.36 0.65
CA LEU A 17 -6.68 8.91 -0.33
C LEU A 17 -5.51 8.18 0.35
N LEU A 18 -5.04 8.67 1.50
CA LEU A 18 -3.98 8.01 2.27
C LEU A 18 -4.44 6.64 2.81
N GLN A 19 -5.67 6.55 3.31
CA GLN A 19 -6.23 5.27 3.77
C GLN A 19 -6.42 4.26 2.63
N GLN A 20 -6.80 4.73 1.44
CA GLN A 20 -6.90 3.91 0.22
C GLN A 20 -5.52 3.43 -0.25
N ALA A 21 -4.52 4.32 -0.25
CA ALA A 21 -3.14 3.98 -0.57
C ALA A 21 -2.60 2.92 0.39
N LEU A 22 -2.79 3.11 1.70
CA LEU A 22 -2.40 2.14 2.73
C LEU A 22 -3.00 0.76 2.45
N ARG A 23 -4.31 0.68 2.16
CA ARG A 23 -4.99 -0.57 1.81
C ARG A 23 -4.44 -1.21 0.53
N ARG A 24 -4.20 -0.41 -0.51
CA ARG A 24 -3.64 -0.89 -1.78
C ARG A 24 -2.27 -1.50 -1.57
N GLU A 25 -1.37 -0.78 -0.91
CA GLU A 25 -0.01 -1.27 -0.71
C GLU A 25 -0.01 -2.55 0.15
N HIS A 26 -0.84 -2.60 1.19
CA HIS A 26 -1.03 -3.79 2.01
C HIS A 26 -1.55 -4.99 1.19
N SER A 27 -2.53 -4.79 0.32
CA SER A 27 -3.11 -5.88 -0.49
C SER A 27 -2.11 -6.54 -1.46
N LEU A 28 -1.01 -5.87 -1.78
CA LEU A 28 0.02 -6.40 -2.68
C LEU A 28 1.09 -7.19 -1.93
N ILE A 29 1.23 -7.03 -0.61
CA ILE A 29 2.25 -7.72 0.19
C ILE A 29 2.01 -9.24 0.23
N PRO A 30 0.80 -9.75 0.58
CA PRO A 30 0.54 -11.19 0.62
C PRO A 30 0.82 -11.93 -0.71
N PRO A 31 0.33 -11.49 -1.88
CA PRO A 31 0.60 -12.21 -3.13
C PRO A 31 2.09 -12.15 -3.53
N LEU A 32 2.81 -11.06 -3.23
CA LEU A 32 4.25 -10.98 -3.47
C LEU A 32 5.04 -11.92 -2.56
N LEU A 33 4.66 -12.03 -1.29
CA LEU A 33 5.24 -13.01 -0.35
C LEU A 33 4.93 -14.44 -0.79
N ALA A 34 3.69 -14.73 -1.19
CA ALA A 34 3.30 -16.03 -1.71
C ALA A 34 4.15 -16.41 -2.94
N ALA A 35 4.35 -15.47 -3.87
CA ALA A 35 5.21 -15.67 -5.03
C ALA A 35 6.68 -15.92 -4.62
N TRP A 36 7.21 -15.13 -3.68
CA TRP A 36 8.59 -15.26 -3.20
C TRP A 36 8.83 -16.59 -2.48
N LEU A 37 7.90 -17.00 -1.62
CA LEU A 37 7.94 -18.26 -0.87
C LEU A 37 7.71 -19.50 -1.76
N SER A 38 7.07 -19.33 -2.92
CA SER A 38 6.85 -20.42 -3.88
C SER A 38 8.04 -20.69 -4.80
N LEU A 39 9.11 -19.87 -4.74
CA LEU A 39 10.29 -20.09 -5.56
C LEU A 39 11.06 -21.33 -5.12
N LYS A 40 11.37 -22.21 -6.07
CA LYS A 40 12.23 -23.38 -5.82
C LYS A 40 13.67 -22.93 -5.53
N PRO A 41 14.37 -23.55 -4.56
CA PRO A 41 15.80 -23.33 -4.34
C PRO A 41 16.58 -23.52 -5.64
N ALA A 42 17.53 -22.64 -5.92
CA ALA A 42 18.33 -22.55 -7.15
C ALA A 42 17.62 -22.09 -8.45
N ALA A 43 16.29 -21.98 -8.50
CA ALA A 43 15.60 -21.77 -9.78
C ALA A 43 15.65 -20.32 -10.31
N ASN A 44 15.78 -19.29 -9.46
CA ASN A 44 15.81 -17.91 -9.97
C ASN A 44 16.23 -16.85 -8.92
N ARG A 45 17.54 -16.75 -8.62
CA ARG A 45 18.06 -15.76 -7.65
C ARG A 45 17.73 -14.31 -8.04
N ALA A 46 17.73 -14.00 -9.34
CA ALA A 46 17.37 -12.67 -9.83
C ALA A 46 15.89 -12.33 -9.52
N LEU A 47 14.97 -13.24 -9.84
CA LEU A 47 13.55 -13.06 -9.52
C LEU A 47 13.29 -12.96 -8.01
N ALA A 48 13.98 -13.77 -7.20
CA ALA A 48 13.89 -13.68 -5.74
C ALA A 48 14.27 -12.28 -5.23
N GLY A 49 15.37 -11.71 -5.75
CA GLY A 49 15.81 -10.36 -5.42
C GLY A 49 14.83 -9.29 -5.90
N LEU A 50 14.22 -9.44 -7.08
CA LEU A 50 13.19 -8.52 -7.57
C LEU A 50 11.94 -8.55 -6.69
N LEU A 51 11.47 -9.73 -6.29
CA LEU A 51 10.32 -9.87 -5.39
C LEU A 51 10.59 -9.27 -4.02
N GLN A 52 11.77 -9.49 -3.43
CA GLN A 52 12.15 -8.85 -2.17
C GLN A 52 12.15 -7.32 -2.26
N LYS A 53 12.72 -6.76 -3.34
CA LYS A 53 12.69 -5.31 -3.60
C LYS A 53 11.26 -4.80 -3.76
N ALA A 54 10.39 -5.55 -4.43
CA ALA A 54 8.98 -5.20 -4.58
C ALA A 54 8.26 -5.19 -3.21
N ILE A 55 8.41 -6.25 -2.41
CA ILE A 55 7.85 -6.37 -1.05
C ILE A 55 8.30 -5.18 -0.19
N ALA A 56 9.60 -4.91 -0.13
CA ALA A 56 10.15 -3.79 0.63
C ALA A 56 9.61 -2.43 0.15
N SER A 57 9.32 -2.30 -1.15
CA SER A 57 8.72 -1.09 -1.70
C SER A 57 7.25 -0.92 -1.29
N GLN A 58 6.47 -2.01 -1.27
CA GLN A 58 5.09 -2.00 -0.78
C GLN A 58 5.03 -1.61 0.71
N LEU A 59 5.88 -2.22 1.54
CA LEU A 59 5.97 -1.91 2.98
C LEU A 59 6.34 -0.44 3.24
N ARG A 60 7.34 0.08 2.51
CA ARG A 60 7.74 1.49 2.64
C ARG A 60 6.63 2.46 2.24
N ARG A 61 5.90 2.19 1.15
CA ARG A 61 4.78 3.05 0.73
C ARG A 61 3.60 2.96 1.70
N MET A 62 3.31 1.77 2.22
CA MET A 62 2.30 1.60 3.27
C MET A 62 2.64 2.41 4.52
N ALA A 63 3.90 2.33 4.99
CA ALA A 63 4.39 3.11 6.12
C ALA A 63 4.34 4.62 5.85
N LEU A 64 4.72 5.06 4.66
CA LEU A 64 4.63 6.48 4.27
C LEU A 64 3.19 6.99 4.30
N ALA A 65 2.24 6.23 3.75
CA ALA A 65 0.83 6.60 3.79
C ALA A 65 0.30 6.71 5.22
N ALA A 66 0.69 5.77 6.10
CA ALA A 66 0.34 5.79 7.51
C ALA A 66 0.95 7.00 8.24
N ASN A 67 2.24 7.28 8.02
CA ASN A 67 2.94 8.40 8.65
C ASN A 67 2.35 9.74 8.22
N LEU A 68 2.03 9.92 6.94
CA LEU A 68 1.35 11.12 6.45
C LEU A 68 -0.05 11.27 7.08
N GLN A 69 -0.77 10.16 7.24
CA GLN A 69 -2.09 10.18 7.86
C GLN A 69 -2.00 10.57 9.34
N ILE A 70 -0.99 10.10 10.07
CA ILE A 70 -0.70 10.51 11.45
C ILE A 70 -0.34 12.00 11.51
N ALA A 71 0.51 12.48 10.61
CA ALA A 71 0.99 13.87 10.58
C ALA A 71 -0.15 14.90 10.42
N ILE A 72 -1.23 14.53 9.71
CA ILE A 72 -2.42 15.37 9.55
C ILE A 72 -3.49 15.13 10.64
N GLY A 73 -3.15 14.44 11.73
CA GLY A 73 -4.05 14.16 12.86
C GLY A 73 -4.99 12.97 12.66
N GLY A 74 -4.83 12.21 11.57
CA GLY A 74 -5.60 11.01 11.29
C GLY A 74 -5.10 9.77 12.03
N ARG A 75 -5.87 8.68 11.95
CA ARG A 75 -5.54 7.37 12.54
C ARG A 75 -5.53 6.30 11.45
N PRO A 76 -4.36 5.86 10.96
CA PRO A 76 -4.29 4.82 9.92
C PRO A 76 -4.86 3.51 10.42
N ARG A 77 -5.73 2.89 9.62
CA ARG A 77 -6.34 1.60 9.94
C ARG A 77 -5.80 0.53 9.02
N ALA A 78 -4.99 -0.39 9.57
CA ALA A 78 -4.33 -1.46 8.82
C ALA A 78 -4.92 -2.86 9.06
N ALA A 79 -5.84 -3.02 10.01
CA ALA A 79 -6.36 -4.33 10.44
C ALA A 79 -7.90 -4.37 10.50
N LEU A 80 -8.57 -3.67 9.57
CA LEU A 80 -10.03 -3.70 9.49
C LEU A 80 -10.54 -5.05 8.95
N PRO A 81 -11.77 -5.47 9.28
CA PRO A 81 -12.45 -6.52 8.54
C PRO A 81 -12.46 -6.20 7.04
N GLY A 82 -12.15 -7.19 6.19
CA GLY A 82 -12.07 -7.01 4.74
C GLY A 82 -10.89 -6.15 4.25
N PHE A 83 -9.88 -5.94 5.09
CA PHE A 83 -8.68 -5.17 4.71
C PHE A 83 -7.80 -5.90 3.70
N VAL A 84 -7.73 -7.23 3.82
CA VAL A 84 -7.17 -8.12 2.80
C VAL A 84 -8.31 -8.47 1.82
N PRO A 85 -8.14 -8.21 0.51
CA PRO A 85 -9.14 -8.57 -0.48
C PRO A 85 -9.18 -10.08 -0.71
N ALA A 86 -10.28 -10.57 -1.28
CA ALA A 86 -10.25 -11.87 -1.96
C ALA A 86 -9.32 -11.76 -3.19
N TYR A 87 -8.42 -12.74 -3.33
CA TYR A 87 -7.53 -12.84 -4.48
C TYR A 87 -8.09 -13.83 -5.52
N PRO A 88 -7.89 -13.60 -6.82
CA PRO A 88 -7.34 -12.38 -7.43
C PRO A 88 -8.32 -11.20 -7.29
N GLN A 89 -7.80 -9.99 -7.08
CA GLN A 89 -8.66 -8.80 -7.03
C GLN A 89 -9.37 -8.60 -8.38
N ARG A 90 -10.70 -8.48 -8.34
CA ARG A 90 -11.50 -8.12 -9.51
C ARG A 90 -11.09 -6.71 -9.95
N ARG A 91 -10.68 -6.53 -11.20
CA ARG A 91 -10.44 -5.19 -11.77
C ARG A 91 -11.76 -4.42 -11.71
N ARG A 92 -11.78 -3.30 -11.00
CA ARG A 92 -12.84 -2.28 -11.04
C ARG A 92 -12.32 -1.09 -11.82
#